data_AF-A0A0J1DNN3-F1
#
_entry.id   AF-A0A0J1DNN3-F1
#
_cell.length_a   1.000
_cell.length_b   1.000
_cell.length_c   1.000
_cell.angle_alpha   90.00
_cell.angle_beta   90.00
_cell.angle_gamma   90.00
#
_symmetry.space_group_name_H-M   'P 1'
#
loop_
_entity.id
_entity.type
_entity.pdbx_description
1 polymer ?
#
loop_
_entity_poly.entity_id
_entity_poly.type
_entity_poly.pdbx_seq_one_letter_code
_entity_poly.pdbx_strand_id
1 'polypeptide(L)'
;MEFFVVFLLGAMLAVVALVLLRPGMLVKPTPDFSLLEEMAEELMGRIEEREAELDQKYQAILEAINQGEQRLLRLSEDVVKAFKNGDLASPKVKAVLELKEQGLDDLAIAKQLGVGVGEVQLILALNDSISP
;
A
#
# COMPACT_ATOMS: atom_id res chain seq x y z
N MET A 1 51.63 73.69 14.22
CA MET A 1 51.32 72.49 15.04
C MET A 1 49.95 72.60 15.69
N GLU A 2 49.61 73.70 16.35
CA GLU A 2 48.34 73.87 17.07
C GLU A 2 47.08 73.74 16.19
N PHE A 3 47.06 74.37 15.01
CA PHE A 3 45.94 74.25 14.06
C PHE A 3 45.70 72.81 13.58
N PHE A 4 46.75 72.00 13.48
CA PHE A 4 46.64 70.59 13.10
C PHE A 4 46.00 69.75 14.21
N VAL A 5 46.31 70.07 15.48
CA VAL A 5 45.71 69.41 16.65
C VAL A 5 44.22 69.76 16.77
N VAL A 6 43.86 71.04 16.60
CA VAL A 6 42.45 71.47 16.63
C VAL A 6 41.65 70.83 15.49
N PHE A 7 42.24 70.75 14.30
CA PHE A 7 41.62 70.07 13.15
C PHE A 7 41.38 68.57 13.42
N LEU A 8 42.38 67.86 13.95
CA LEU A 8 42.24 66.45 14.33
C LEU A 8 41.18 66.22 15.39
N LEU A 9 41.12 67.12 16.37
CA LEU A 9 40.15 67.04 17.47
C LEU A 9 38.72 67.28 16.95
N GLY A 10 38.55 68.24 16.05
CA GLY A 10 37.28 68.47 15.34
C GLY A 10 36.84 67.27 14.50
N ALA A 11 37.77 66.64 13.77
CA ALA A 11 37.48 65.44 12.99
C ALA A 11 37.07 64.26 13.89
N MET A 12 37.77 64.04 15.01
CA MET A 12 37.40 63.02 16.00
C MET A 12 36.00 63.29 16.59
N LEU A 13 35.71 64.53 16.93
CA LEU A 13 34.41 64.92 17.49
C LEU A 13 33.28 64.72 16.46
N ALA A 14 33.53 65.01 15.19
CA ALA A 14 32.58 64.75 14.10
C ALA A 14 32.30 63.25 13.92
N VAL A 15 33.33 62.40 14.00
CA VAL A 15 33.16 60.94 13.93
C VAL A 15 32.35 60.43 15.13
N VAL A 16 32.68 60.88 16.34
CA VAL A 16 31.94 60.52 17.56
C VAL A 16 30.48 60.99 17.47
N ALA A 17 30.23 62.21 17.01
CA ALA A 17 28.89 62.74 16.81
C ALA A 17 28.11 61.90 15.79
N LEU A 18 28.73 61.50 14.68
CA LEU A 18 28.11 60.67 13.65
C LEU A 18 27.69 59.30 14.20
N VAL A 19 28.54 58.67 15.02
CA VAL A 19 28.25 57.39 15.66
C VAL A 19 27.10 57.50 16.68
N LEU A 20 27.04 58.59 17.44
CA LEU A 20 25.96 58.83 18.41
C LEU A 20 24.62 59.20 17.74
N LEU A 21 24.64 60.00 16.68
CA LEU A 21 23.44 60.44 15.96
C LEU A 21 22.87 59.38 15.01
N ARG A 22 23.72 58.51 14.45
CA ARG A 22 23.30 57.41 13.57
C ARG A 22 24.02 56.10 13.89
N PRO A 23 23.72 55.48 15.05
CA PRO A 23 24.30 54.19 15.42
C PRO A 23 23.93 53.07 14.42
N GLY A 24 22.79 53.19 13.73
CA GLY A 24 22.33 52.23 12.73
C GLY A 24 23.17 52.13 11.45
N MET A 25 24.12 53.05 11.21
CA MET A 25 25.07 52.93 10.08
C MET A 25 26.15 51.86 10.32
N LEU A 26 26.40 51.51 11.59
CA LEU A 26 27.41 50.52 11.99
C LEU A 26 26.81 49.14 12.26
N VAL A 27 25.48 49.05 12.38
CA VAL A 27 24.77 47.80 12.64
C VAL A 27 24.30 47.23 11.31
N LYS A 28 24.73 46.00 11.02
CA LYS A 28 24.27 45.26 9.83
C LYS A 28 22.74 45.09 9.93
N PRO A 29 21.96 45.37 8.86
CA PRO A 29 20.53 45.14 8.90
C PRO A 29 20.26 43.67 9.25
N THR A 30 19.39 43.43 10.23
CA THR A 30 18.92 42.07 10.54
C THR A 30 18.23 41.52 9.30
N PRO A 31 18.62 40.33 8.81
CA PRO A 31 17.92 39.71 7.69
C PRO A 31 16.46 39.47 8.09
N ASP A 32 15.55 39.92 7.25
CA ASP A 32 14.12 39.70 7.39
C ASP A 32 13.79 38.30 6.86
N PHE A 33 13.29 37.43 7.74
CA PHE A 33 12.97 36.03 7.42
C PHE A 33 11.46 35.81 7.23
N SER A 34 10.62 36.85 7.27
CA SER A 34 9.16 36.68 7.19
C SER A 34 8.70 36.01 5.90
N LEU A 35 9.37 36.27 4.77
CA LEU A 35 9.07 35.59 3.50
C LEU A 35 9.40 34.09 3.52
N LEU A 36 10.44 33.70 4.27
CA LEU A 36 10.82 32.29 4.43
C LEU A 36 9.84 31.56 5.35
N GLU A 37 9.34 32.23 6.37
CA GLU A 37 8.32 31.72 7.28
C GLU A 37 6.98 31.49 6.56
N GLU A 38 6.51 32.47 5.79
CA GLU A 38 5.29 32.34 4.98
C GLU A 38 5.38 31.20 3.96
N MET A 39 6.53 31.06 3.29
CA MET A 39 6.76 29.95 2.36
C MET A 39 6.85 28.59 3.08
N ALA A 40 7.39 28.56 4.30
CA ALA A 40 7.45 27.34 5.10
C ALA A 40 6.05 26.89 5.56
N GLU A 41 5.21 27.83 6.00
CA GLU A 41 3.81 27.56 6.35
C GLU A 41 3.03 27.06 5.14
N GLU A 42 3.19 27.68 3.97
CA GLU A 42 2.51 27.22 2.74
C GLU A 42 2.94 25.80 2.35
N LEU A 43 4.24 25.49 2.46
CA LEU A 43 4.74 24.15 2.17
C LEU A 43 4.25 23.12 3.19
N MET A 44 4.18 23.45 4.48
CA MET A 44 3.61 22.57 5.50
C MET A 44 2.14 22.29 5.23
N GLY A 45 1.34 23.32 4.92
CA GLY A 45 -0.08 23.13 4.60
C GLY A 45 -0.28 22.22 3.38
N ARG A 46 0.53 22.37 2.34
CA ARG A 46 0.50 21.47 1.18
C ARG A 46 0.88 20.03 1.52
N ILE A 47 1.81 19.82 2.46
CA ILE A 47 2.19 18.48 2.91
C ILE A 47 1.03 17.85 3.67
N GLU A 48 0.41 18.58 4.60
CA GLU A 48 -0.75 18.11 5.37
C GLU A 48 -1.93 17.72 4.47
N GLU A 49 -2.24 18.54 3.45
CA GLU A 49 -3.27 18.21 2.46
C GLU A 49 -2.96 16.92 1.70
N ARG A 50 -1.69 16.72 1.32
CA ARG A 50 -1.24 15.52 0.60
C ARG A 50 -1.26 14.29 1.48
N GLU A 51 -0.90 14.40 2.75
CA GLU A 51 -1.00 13.33 3.73
C GLU A 51 -2.46 12.91 3.91
N ALA A 52 -3.37 13.88 4.06
CA ALA A 52 -4.81 13.60 4.16
C ALA A 52 -5.37 12.92 2.89
N GLU A 53 -4.95 13.35 1.71
CA GLU A 53 -5.33 12.72 0.43
C GLU A 53 -4.82 11.27 0.35
N LEU A 54 -3.59 11.02 0.79
CA LEU A 54 -2.99 9.69 0.79
C LEU A 54 -3.68 8.76 1.79
N ASP A 55 -3.97 9.24 3.01
CA ASP A 55 -4.65 8.44 4.03
C ASP A 55 -6.04 7.99 3.57
N GLN A 56 -6.79 8.87 2.92
CA GLN A 56 -8.08 8.51 2.32
C GLN A 56 -7.94 7.42 1.26
N LYS A 57 -6.93 7.52 0.39
CA LYS A 57 -6.66 6.50 -0.63
C LYS A 57 -6.26 5.16 -0.01
N TYR A 58 -5.41 5.18 1.02
CA TYR A 58 -5.01 3.97 1.74
C TYR A 58 -6.21 3.27 2.39
N GLN A 59 -7.10 4.03 3.02
CA GLN A 59 -8.33 3.48 3.60
C GLN A 59 -9.22 2.84 2.54
N ALA A 60 -9.44 3.51 1.41
CA ALA A 60 -10.24 2.96 0.31
C ALA A 60 -9.64 1.65 -0.26
N ILE A 61 -8.31 1.58 -0.38
CA ILE A 61 -7.61 0.37 -0.83
C ILE A 61 -7.76 -0.76 0.21
N LEU A 62 -7.59 -0.46 1.49
CA LEU A 62 -7.75 -1.45 2.56
C LEU A 62 -9.17 -2.02 2.60
N GLU A 63 -10.19 -1.18 2.43
CA GLU A 63 -11.58 -1.63 2.33
C GLU A 63 -11.80 -2.52 1.10
N ALA A 64 -11.26 -2.14 -0.06
CA ALA A 64 -11.37 -2.95 -1.28
C ALA A 64 -10.69 -4.32 -1.13
N ILE A 65 -9.53 -4.38 -0.47
CA ILE A 65 -8.83 -5.63 -0.17
C ILE A 65 -9.69 -6.51 0.74
N ASN A 66 -10.20 -5.97 1.86
CA ASN A 66 -11.01 -6.73 2.81
C ASN A 66 -12.29 -7.28 2.14
N GLN A 67 -12.95 -6.48 1.30
CA GLN A 67 -14.09 -6.96 0.50
C GLN A 67 -13.69 -8.09 -0.46
N GLY A 68 -12.52 -7.99 -1.09
CA GLY A 68 -11.96 -9.03 -1.94
C GLY A 68 -11.69 -10.33 -1.19
N GLU A 69 -11.04 -10.25 -0.03
CA GLU A 69 -10.76 -11.39 0.84
C GLU A 69 -12.05 -12.08 1.30
N GLN A 70 -13.07 -11.32 1.71
CA GLN A 70 -14.36 -11.89 2.08
C GLN A 70 -15.06 -12.59 0.92
N ARG A 71 -14.96 -12.05 -0.31
CA ARG A 71 -15.50 -12.71 -1.51
C ARG A 71 -14.76 -14.01 -1.79
N LEU A 72 -13.43 -14.02 -1.67
CA LEU A 72 -12.62 -15.23 -1.86
C LEU A 72 -12.93 -16.29 -0.81
N LEU A 73 -13.10 -15.90 0.45
CA LEU A 73 -13.51 -16.81 1.52
C LEU A 73 -14.88 -17.44 1.22
N ARG A 74 -15.87 -16.64 0.81
CA ARG A 74 -17.18 -17.16 0.40
C ARG A 74 -17.09 -18.09 -0.79
N LEU A 75 -16.33 -17.71 -1.82
CA LEU A 75 -16.13 -18.55 -2.99
C LEU A 75 -15.45 -19.88 -2.62
N SER A 76 -14.46 -19.83 -1.73
CA SER A 76 -13.79 -21.02 -1.20
C SER A 76 -14.76 -21.91 -0.43
N GLU A 77 -15.59 -21.34 0.44
CA GLU A 77 -16.63 -22.09 1.15
C GLU A 77 -17.65 -22.72 0.19
N ASP A 78 -18.08 -21.99 -0.82
CA ASP A 78 -19.04 -22.46 -1.83
C ASP A 78 -18.44 -23.57 -2.68
N VAL A 79 -17.16 -23.47 -3.07
CA VAL A 79 -16.42 -24.53 -3.77
C VAL A 79 -16.30 -25.77 -2.87
N VAL A 80 -15.91 -25.60 -1.60
CA VAL A 80 -15.81 -26.73 -0.66
C VAL A 80 -17.17 -27.37 -0.42
N LYS A 81 -18.25 -26.60 -0.32
CA LYS A 81 -19.62 -27.12 -0.19
C LYS A 81 -20.06 -27.85 -1.46
N ALA A 82 -19.85 -27.28 -2.64
CA ALA A 82 -20.18 -27.92 -3.92
C ALA A 82 -19.38 -29.21 -4.15
N PHE A 83 -18.14 -29.24 -3.67
CA PHE A 83 -17.28 -30.42 -3.71
C PHE A 83 -17.74 -31.50 -2.72
N LYS A 84 -18.00 -31.13 -1.45
CA LYS A 84 -18.52 -32.04 -0.42
C LYS A 84 -19.90 -32.60 -0.74
N ASN A 85 -20.75 -31.81 -1.37
CA ASN A 85 -22.10 -32.22 -1.78
C ASN A 85 -22.09 -33.06 -3.07
N GLY A 86 -20.91 -33.35 -3.64
CA GLY A 86 -20.78 -34.13 -4.87
C GLY A 86 -21.47 -33.48 -6.07
N ASP A 87 -21.69 -32.17 -6.02
CA ASP A 87 -22.38 -31.41 -7.07
C ASP A 87 -21.40 -31.00 -8.19
N LEU A 88 -20.11 -30.95 -7.85
CA LEU A 88 -18.99 -30.88 -8.81
C LEU A 88 -18.52 -32.26 -9.30
N ALA A 89 -19.06 -33.36 -8.77
CA ALA A 89 -18.80 -34.69 -9.31
C ALA A 89 -19.54 -34.80 -10.65
N SER A 90 -18.82 -34.51 -11.73
CA SER A 90 -19.24 -34.76 -13.11
C SER A 90 -20.04 -36.07 -13.18
N PRO A 91 -21.13 -36.14 -13.97
CA PRO A 91 -21.92 -37.37 -14.13
C PRO A 91 -21.06 -38.61 -14.41
N LYS A 92 -19.89 -38.42 -15.05
CA LYS A 92 -18.88 -39.46 -15.29
C LYS A 92 -18.20 -39.97 -14.01
N VAL A 93 -17.88 -39.09 -13.06
CA VAL A 93 -17.28 -39.46 -11.76
C VAL A 93 -18.28 -40.27 -10.93
N LYS A 94 -19.55 -39.86 -10.90
CA LYS A 94 -20.62 -40.63 -10.22
C LYS A 94 -20.79 -42.01 -10.84
N ALA A 95 -20.82 -42.10 -12.17
CA ALA A 95 -20.94 -43.38 -12.86
C ALA A 95 -19.73 -44.31 -12.64
N VAL A 96 -18.51 -43.76 -12.53
CA VAL A 96 -17.31 -44.55 -12.17
C VAL A 96 -17.41 -45.09 -10.75
N LEU A 97 -17.83 -44.26 -9.79
CA LEU A 97 -17.98 -44.67 -8.38
C LEU A 97 -19.08 -45.72 -8.20
N GLU A 98 -20.25 -45.54 -8.84
CA GLU A 98 -21.36 -46.51 -8.80
C GLU A 98 -20.97 -47.88 -9.37
N LEU A 99 -20.23 -47.90 -10.49
CA LEU A 99 -19.78 -49.16 -11.09
C LEU A 99 -18.67 -49.82 -10.25
N LYS A 100 -17.87 -49.04 -9.52
CA LYS A 100 -16.90 -49.57 -8.56
C LYS A 100 -17.58 -50.19 -7.34
N GLU A 101 -18.63 -49.56 -6.80
CA GLU A 101 -19.44 -50.12 -5.71
C GLU A 101 -20.17 -51.41 -6.11
N GLN A 102 -20.51 -51.57 -7.39
CA GLN A 102 -21.05 -52.81 -7.95
C GLN A 102 -20.01 -53.93 -8.12
N GLY A 103 -18.75 -53.69 -7.74
CA GLY A 103 -17.67 -54.69 -7.75
C GLY A 103 -17.08 -54.94 -9.13
N LEU A 104 -17.28 -54.05 -10.10
CA LEU A 104 -16.66 -54.17 -11.42
C LEU A 104 -15.17 -53.79 -11.38
N ASP A 105 -14.39 -54.50 -12.19
CA ASP A 105 -12.96 -54.24 -12.38
C ASP A 105 -12.74 -52.97 -13.22
N ASP A 106 -11.60 -52.29 -12.99
CA ASP A 106 -11.30 -50.98 -13.58
C ASP A 106 -11.36 -51.01 -15.13
N LEU A 107 -10.97 -52.14 -15.71
CA LEU A 107 -11.04 -52.41 -17.15
C LEU A 107 -12.49 -52.51 -17.66
N ALA A 108 -13.38 -53.11 -16.88
CA ALA A 108 -14.78 -53.26 -17.21
C ALA A 108 -15.52 -51.91 -17.11
N ILE A 109 -15.20 -51.11 -16.10
CA ILE A 109 -15.71 -49.75 -15.91
C ILE A 109 -15.30 -48.85 -17.09
N ALA A 110 -14.01 -48.88 -17.46
CA ALA A 110 -13.47 -48.14 -18.60
C ALA A 110 -14.17 -48.50 -19.92
N LYS A 111 -14.41 -49.79 -20.15
CA LYS A 111 -15.09 -50.30 -21.34
C LYS A 111 -16.58 -49.92 -21.40
N GLN A 112 -17.25 -49.91 -20.25
CA GLN A 112 -18.69 -49.64 -20.14
C GLN A 112 -19.01 -48.14 -20.24
N LEU A 113 -18.12 -47.28 -19.73
CA LEU A 113 -18.27 -45.83 -19.77
C LEU A 113 -17.59 -45.17 -20.98
N GLY A 114 -16.82 -45.93 -21.77
CA GLY A 114 -16.08 -45.42 -22.92
C GLY A 114 -14.95 -44.47 -22.52
N VAL A 115 -14.28 -44.76 -21.41
CA VAL A 115 -13.26 -43.92 -20.77
C VAL A 115 -11.93 -44.66 -20.73
N GLY A 116 -10.80 -43.93 -20.73
CA GLY A 116 -9.49 -44.56 -20.58
C GLY A 116 -9.33 -45.18 -19.19
N VAL A 117 -8.68 -46.35 -19.09
CA VAL A 117 -8.40 -47.04 -17.82
C VAL A 117 -7.64 -46.14 -16.84
N GLY A 118 -6.73 -45.30 -17.36
CA GLY A 118 -6.01 -44.32 -16.56
C GLY A 118 -6.89 -43.20 -15.97
N GLU A 119 -7.98 -42.81 -16.65
CA GLU A 119 -8.92 -41.82 -16.12
C GLU A 119 -9.77 -42.43 -14.99
N VAL A 120 -10.17 -43.69 -15.12
CA VAL A 120 -10.89 -44.43 -14.07
C VAL A 120 -10.02 -44.54 -12.81
N GLN A 121 -8.75 -44.92 -12.95
CA GLN A 121 -7.81 -44.99 -11.82
C GLN A 121 -7.56 -43.63 -11.17
N LEU A 122 -7.45 -42.57 -11.97
CA LEU A 122 -7.25 -41.22 -11.45
C LEU A 122 -8.46 -40.75 -10.63
N ILE A 123 -9.67 -41.02 -11.11
CA ILE A 123 -10.92 -40.66 -10.41
C ILE A 123 -11.03 -41.41 -9.07
N LEU A 124 -10.72 -42.71 -9.07
CA LEU A 124 -10.73 -43.53 -7.84
C LEU A 124 -9.66 -43.07 -6.85
N ALA A 125 -8.43 -42.85 -7.31
CA ALA A 125 -7.34 -42.37 -6.46
C ALA A 125 -7.61 -40.97 -5.88
N LEU A 126 -8.24 -40.08 -6.65
CA LEU A 126 -8.68 -38.77 -6.16
C LEU A 126 -9.75 -38.95 -5.09
N ASN A 127 -10.76 -39.78 -5.31
CA ASN A 127 -11.80 -40.06 -4.32
C ASN A 127 -11.22 -40.62 -3.00
N ASP A 128 -10.31 -41.58 -3.09
CA ASP A 128 -9.65 -42.18 -1.92
C ASP A 128 -8.75 -41.18 -1.18
N SER A 129 -8.17 -40.19 -1.87
CA SER A 129 -7.39 -39.12 -1.24
C SER A 129 -8.24 -38.06 -0.53
N ILE A 130 -9.55 -38.01 -0.84
CA ILE A 130 -10.51 -37.04 -0.31
C ILE A 130 -11.34 -37.65 0.83
N SER A 131 -11.59 -38.96 0.78
CA SER A 131 -12.31 -39.69 1.82
C SER A 131 -11.33 -40.08 2.94
N PRO A 132 -11.50 -39.59 4.18
CA PRO A 132 -10.60 -39.91 5.31
C PRO A 132 -10.68 -41.38 5.76
#